data_AF-Q89UZ0-F1
#
_entry.id   AF-Q89UZ0-F1
#
_cell.length_a   1.000
_cell.length_b   1.000
_cell.length_c   1.000
_cell.angle_alpha   90.00
_cell.angle_beta   90.00
_cell.angle_gamma   90.00
#
_symmetry.space_group_name_H-M   'P 1'
#
loop_
_entity.id
_entity.type
_entity.pdbx_description
1 polymer ?
#
loop_
_entity_poly.entity_id
_entity_poly.type
_entity_poly.pdbx_seq_one_letter_code
_entity_poly.pdbx_strand_id
1 'polypeptide(L)'
;MTLVVAKVTPHQIIMLADTRIQSPRQERALPDIRRGSLKITFVTSNVAIAFTGDPDIATAAIADIRGGRTGFQSVISVLQVSSRESDNEYLVGFAGPRRLFHVRDGRANERRVAFIGDSVGFERFQSGSRATSGDDAAQATIIGPDVRDQALVHDQLARLQCVLEDRSVLSVGDFFTVALSDGGTFRFPFVATMFFDAESRLLAPDGSAILSSTGEKRHRFTTWYPRQKGLASSAFVFPDAQRAFVFYQAEPLSFANQCEVFDGLVGDQLADEIERRIGIRFEVFEIRHH
;
A
#
# COMPACT_ATOMS: atom_id res chain seq x y z
N MET A 1 1.86 14.83 -1.92
CA MET A 1 2.96 13.87 -1.96
C MET A 1 2.54 12.62 -1.19
N THR A 2 3.36 11.58 -1.24
CA THR A 2 3.18 10.24 -0.64
C THR A 2 4.57 9.63 -0.44
N LEU A 3 4.73 8.55 0.33
CA LEU A 3 5.94 7.74 0.32
C LEU A 3 5.67 6.33 -0.23
N VAL A 4 6.42 5.96 -1.28
CA VAL A 4 6.56 4.57 -1.71
C VAL A 4 8.04 4.20 -1.72
N VAL A 5 8.40 3.07 -1.12
CA VAL A 5 9.76 2.53 -1.10
C VAL A 5 9.75 1.12 -1.69
N ALA A 6 10.75 0.80 -2.50
CA ALA A 6 10.93 -0.53 -3.05
C ALA A 6 12.38 -1.03 -2.97
N LYS A 7 12.55 -2.32 -2.76
CA LYS A 7 13.84 -3.00 -2.65
C LYS A 7 13.83 -4.36 -3.33
N VAL A 8 14.88 -4.65 -4.08
CA VAL A 8 15.15 -5.97 -4.68
C VAL A 8 16.13 -6.71 -3.76
N THR A 9 15.76 -7.90 -3.32
CA THR A 9 16.62 -8.87 -2.63
C THR A 9 16.95 -10.04 -3.57
N PRO A 10 17.90 -10.92 -3.21
CA PRO A 10 18.13 -12.15 -3.96
C PRO A 10 16.88 -13.03 -4.10
N HIS A 11 15.92 -12.89 -3.19
CA HIS A 11 14.75 -13.76 -3.09
C HIS A 11 13.46 -13.11 -3.59
N GLN A 12 13.30 -11.79 -3.43
CA GLN A 12 12.03 -11.11 -3.68
C GLN A 12 12.21 -9.63 -4.02
N ILE A 13 11.13 -9.00 -4.47
CA ILE A 13 10.96 -7.55 -4.52
C ILE A 13 9.99 -7.20 -3.40
N ILE A 14 10.37 -6.23 -2.57
CA ILE A 14 9.54 -5.68 -1.49
C ILE A 14 9.14 -4.28 -1.94
N MET A 15 7.84 -3.97 -1.91
CA MET A 15 7.30 -2.63 -2.13
C MET A 15 6.42 -2.25 -0.94
N LEU A 16 6.62 -1.05 -0.44
CA LEU A 16 5.93 -0.49 0.71
C LEU A 16 5.37 0.87 0.32
N ALA A 17 4.12 1.14 0.66
CA ALA A 17 3.50 2.43 0.40
C ALA A 17 2.57 2.81 1.54
N ASP A 18 2.54 4.09 1.89
CA ASP A 18 1.45 4.65 2.69
C ASP A 18 0.15 4.73 1.85
N THR A 19 -0.97 5.14 2.42
CA THR A 19 -2.27 5.23 1.71
C THR A 19 -2.82 6.66 1.60
N ARG A 20 -2.08 7.67 2.06
CA ARG A 20 -2.43 9.08 1.91
C ARG A 20 -1.91 9.66 0.60
N ILE A 21 -2.78 10.30 -0.18
CA ILE A 21 -2.39 11.10 -1.34
C ILE A 21 -2.70 12.55 -1.02
N GLN A 22 -1.65 13.36 -0.89
CA GLN A 22 -1.81 14.81 -0.83
C GLN A 22 -1.62 15.40 -2.23
N SER A 23 -2.62 16.06 -2.80
CA SER A 23 -2.46 16.73 -4.09
C SER A 23 -1.58 17.98 -3.91
N PRO A 24 -0.52 18.16 -4.72
CA PRO A 24 0.25 19.42 -4.72
C PRO A 24 -0.53 20.57 -5.39
N ARG A 25 -1.59 20.27 -6.15
CA ARG A 25 -2.43 21.26 -6.81
C ARG A 25 -3.52 21.75 -5.87
N GLN A 26 -3.33 22.91 -5.25
CA GLN A 26 -4.31 24.01 -5.29
C GLN A 26 -3.81 25.24 -4.51
N GLU A 27 -4.10 26.41 -5.07
CA GLU A 27 -4.06 27.76 -4.47
C GLU A 27 -5.05 27.94 -3.28
N ARG A 28 -5.47 26.85 -2.64
CA ARG A 28 -6.35 26.88 -1.46
C ARG A 28 -5.52 26.87 -0.18
N ALA A 29 -6.04 27.52 0.84
CA ALA A 29 -5.41 27.60 2.17
C ALA A 29 -5.23 26.24 2.87
N LEU A 30 -5.78 25.15 2.34
CA LEU A 30 -5.66 23.80 2.87
C LEU A 30 -5.34 22.80 1.74
N PRO A 31 -4.42 21.84 1.97
CA PRO A 31 -4.10 20.81 0.99
C PRO A 31 -5.28 19.89 0.76
N ASP A 32 -5.53 19.52 -0.51
CA ASP A 32 -6.46 18.45 -0.86
C ASP A 32 -5.82 17.10 -0.52
N ILE A 33 -6.42 16.39 0.44
CA ILE A 33 -5.92 15.12 0.97
C ILE A 33 -6.93 14.03 0.62
N ARG A 34 -6.58 13.17 -0.35
CA ARG A 34 -7.28 11.90 -0.59
C ARG A 34 -6.70 10.84 0.34
N ARG A 35 -7.53 10.22 1.18
CA ARG A 35 -7.12 9.20 2.16
C ARG A 35 -7.48 7.80 1.68
N GLY A 36 -6.75 6.77 2.13
CA GLY A 36 -7.09 5.37 1.87
C GLY A 36 -6.88 4.91 0.41
N SER A 37 -5.98 5.52 -0.35
CA SER A 37 -5.72 5.11 -1.74
C SER A 37 -4.63 4.05 -1.82
N LEU A 38 -4.90 2.90 -2.44
CA LEU A 38 -3.86 1.90 -2.72
C LEU A 38 -2.96 2.42 -3.84
N LYS A 39 -1.69 2.63 -3.51
CA LYS A 39 -0.69 3.15 -4.46
C LYS A 39 0.04 2.05 -5.21
N ILE A 40 -0.03 0.82 -4.72
CA ILE A 40 0.55 -0.35 -5.36
C ILE A 40 -0.57 -1.15 -6.00
N THR A 41 -0.42 -1.48 -7.27
CA THR A 41 -1.33 -2.37 -8.01
C THR A 41 -0.58 -3.39 -8.83
N PHE A 42 -1.24 -4.49 -9.16
CA PHE A 42 -0.67 -5.56 -9.98
C PHE A 42 -1.27 -5.48 -11.38
N VAL A 43 -0.47 -5.14 -12.39
CA VAL A 43 -0.95 -5.10 -13.78
C VAL A 43 -1.20 -6.51 -14.30
N THR A 44 -0.28 -7.40 -13.98
CA THR A 44 -0.34 -8.84 -14.21
C THR A 44 0.12 -9.52 -12.93
N SER A 45 0.04 -10.85 -12.88
CA SER A 45 0.59 -11.60 -11.75
C SER A 45 2.09 -11.37 -11.56
N ASN A 46 2.86 -10.97 -12.59
CA ASN A 46 4.32 -10.78 -12.51
C ASN A 46 4.77 -9.31 -12.58
N VAL A 47 3.85 -8.34 -12.67
CA VAL A 47 4.16 -6.91 -12.75
C VAL A 47 3.41 -6.13 -11.69
N ALA A 48 4.14 -5.49 -10.78
CA ALA A 48 3.60 -4.52 -9.83
C ALA A 48 4.01 -3.10 -10.22
N ILE A 49 3.08 -2.16 -10.12
CA ILE A 49 3.33 -0.74 -10.33
C ILE A 49 2.92 0.00 -9.07
N ALA A 50 3.77 0.90 -8.62
CA ALA A 50 3.41 1.92 -7.66
C ALA A 50 3.60 3.31 -8.24
N PHE A 51 2.84 4.28 -7.75
CA PHE A 51 2.87 5.66 -8.26
C PHE A 51 2.89 6.71 -7.14
N THR A 52 3.35 7.90 -7.51
CA THR A 52 3.12 9.17 -6.81
C THR A 52 2.59 10.18 -7.82
N GLY A 53 1.86 11.18 -7.37
CA GLY A 53 1.26 12.22 -8.21
C GLY A 53 -0.25 12.07 -8.33
N ASP A 54 -0.78 12.31 -9.52
CA ASP A 54 -2.20 12.27 -9.85
C ASP A 54 -2.68 10.82 -10.06
N PRO A 55 -3.60 10.32 -9.22
CA PRO A 55 -4.12 8.95 -9.31
C PRO A 55 -4.96 8.71 -10.57
N ASP A 56 -5.61 9.74 -11.11
CA ASP A 56 -6.49 9.60 -12.28
C ASP A 56 -5.62 9.40 -13.54
N ILE A 57 -4.51 10.14 -13.64
CA ILE A 57 -3.49 9.94 -14.69
C ILE A 57 -2.81 8.58 -14.55
N ALA A 58 -2.43 8.18 -13.33
CA ALA A 58 -1.81 6.88 -13.10
C ALA A 58 -2.76 5.74 -13.49
N THR A 59 -4.06 5.88 -13.18
CA THR A 59 -5.09 4.90 -13.53
C THR A 59 -5.20 4.73 -15.04
N ALA A 60 -5.26 5.84 -15.79
CA ALA A 60 -5.31 5.80 -17.25
C ALA A 60 -4.09 5.09 -17.86
N ALA A 61 -2.88 5.40 -17.37
CA ALA A 61 -1.66 4.75 -17.84
C ALA A 61 -1.66 3.24 -17.59
N ILE A 62 -2.23 2.78 -16.47
CA ILE A 62 -2.34 1.35 -16.16
C ILE A 62 -3.38 0.64 -17.03
N ALA A 63 -4.50 1.30 -17.32
CA ALA A 63 -5.50 0.77 -18.24
C ALA A 63 -4.89 0.51 -19.63
N ASP A 64 -4.09 1.44 -20.14
CA ASP A 64 -3.38 1.30 -21.42
C ASP A 64 -2.42 0.10 -21.46
N ILE A 65 -1.77 -0.20 -20.33
CA ILE A 65 -0.87 -1.35 -20.22
C ILE A 65 -1.66 -2.66 -20.27
N ARG A 66 -2.77 -2.75 -19.51
CA ARG A 66 -3.57 -3.97 -19.45
C ARG A 66 -4.37 -4.24 -20.73
N GLY A 67 -4.62 -3.22 -21.56
CA GLY A 67 -5.24 -3.33 -22.89
C GLY A 67 -4.44 -4.05 -23.97
N GLY A 68 -3.39 -4.82 -23.62
CA GLY A 68 -2.62 -5.67 -24.53
C GLY A 68 -1.11 -5.41 -24.58
N ARG A 69 -0.56 -4.57 -23.69
CA ARG A 69 0.85 -4.14 -23.67
C ARG A 69 1.61 -4.67 -22.45
N THR A 70 1.56 -5.98 -22.21
CA THR A 70 2.10 -6.61 -20.98
C THR A 70 3.60 -6.96 -21.04
N GLY A 71 4.25 -6.78 -22.19
CA GLY A 71 5.70 -6.96 -22.33
C GLY A 71 6.49 -5.91 -21.56
N PHE A 72 7.63 -6.29 -20.97
CA PHE A 72 8.53 -5.41 -20.19
C PHE A 72 8.74 -4.02 -20.84
N GLN A 73 9.12 -4.00 -22.11
CA GLN A 73 9.37 -2.75 -22.85
C GLN A 73 8.10 -1.91 -23.02
N SER A 74 6.96 -2.55 -23.27
CA SER A 74 5.69 -1.87 -23.48
C SER A 74 5.19 -1.21 -22.19
N VAL A 75 5.27 -1.92 -21.05
CA VAL A 75 4.96 -1.38 -19.72
C VAL A 75 5.79 -0.13 -19.43
N ILE A 76 7.12 -0.24 -19.57
CA ILE A 76 8.03 0.86 -19.31
C ILE A 76 7.76 2.04 -20.26
N SER A 77 7.55 1.78 -21.55
CA SER A 77 7.28 2.84 -22.53
C SER A 77 6.01 3.63 -22.21
N VAL A 78 4.92 2.97 -21.80
CA VAL A 78 3.67 3.67 -21.43
C VAL A 78 3.91 4.57 -20.23
N LEU A 79 4.59 4.07 -19.20
CA LEU A 79 4.86 4.84 -17.99
C LEU A 79 5.86 5.98 -18.23
N GLN A 80 6.80 5.82 -19.16
CA GLN A 80 7.70 6.91 -19.57
C GLN A 80 6.95 8.03 -20.28
N VAL A 81 5.93 7.73 -21.10
CA VAL A 81 5.09 8.76 -21.71
C VAL A 81 4.29 9.46 -20.62
N SER A 82 3.58 8.70 -19.78
CA SER A 82 2.78 9.26 -18.69
C SER A 82 3.61 10.14 -17.73
N SER A 83 4.81 9.69 -17.34
CA SER A 83 5.72 10.43 -16.47
C SER A 83 6.36 11.65 -17.15
N ARG A 84 6.38 11.73 -18.48
CA ARG A 84 6.85 12.91 -19.21
C ARG A 84 5.78 13.99 -19.31
N GLU A 85 4.54 13.56 -19.44
CA GLU A 85 3.37 14.42 -19.69
C GLU A 85 2.67 14.86 -18.39
N SER A 86 3.16 14.39 -17.24
CA SER A 86 2.61 14.69 -15.92
C SER A 86 3.70 14.72 -14.85
N ASP A 87 3.33 15.08 -13.63
CA ASP A 87 4.22 15.03 -12.46
C ASP A 87 4.27 13.63 -11.81
N ASN A 88 3.75 12.60 -12.49
CA ASN A 88 3.73 11.24 -11.96
C ASN A 88 5.12 10.59 -12.03
N GLU A 89 5.50 9.94 -10.94
CA GLU A 89 6.63 9.02 -10.90
C GLU A 89 6.13 7.61 -10.61
N TYR A 90 6.85 6.61 -11.12
CA TYR A 90 6.47 5.21 -10.96
C TYR A 90 7.63 4.36 -10.46
N LEU A 91 7.29 3.39 -9.59
CA LEU A 91 8.14 2.24 -9.31
C LEU A 91 7.51 1.01 -9.97
N VAL A 92 8.29 0.31 -10.78
CA VAL A 92 7.81 -0.84 -11.57
C VAL A 92 8.62 -2.06 -11.20
N GLY A 93 7.99 -3.02 -10.54
CA GLY A 93 8.56 -4.31 -10.21
C GLY A 93 8.16 -5.35 -11.25
N PHE A 94 9.14 -6.10 -11.76
CA PHE A 94 8.95 -7.32 -12.54
C PHE A 94 9.43 -8.50 -11.70
N ALA A 95 8.58 -9.50 -11.46
CA ALA A 95 8.92 -10.63 -10.60
C ALA A 95 9.76 -11.71 -11.31
N GLY A 96 9.74 -11.76 -12.64
CA GLY A 96 10.48 -12.74 -13.45
C GLY A 96 11.01 -12.16 -14.77
N PRO A 97 12.33 -11.91 -14.91
CA PRO A 97 13.34 -11.84 -13.85
C PRO A 97 13.07 -10.69 -12.88
N ARG A 98 13.54 -10.82 -11.62
CA ARG A 98 13.40 -9.79 -10.58
C ARG A 98 14.12 -8.50 -10.96
N ARG A 99 13.36 -7.48 -11.37
CA ARG A 99 13.88 -6.16 -11.74
C ARG A 99 12.98 -5.06 -11.20
N LEU A 100 13.58 -3.96 -10.78
CA LEU A 100 12.87 -2.79 -10.28
C LEU A 100 13.31 -1.57 -11.09
N PHE A 101 12.34 -0.82 -11.59
CA PHE A 101 12.56 0.40 -12.35
C PHE A 101 11.96 1.58 -11.62
N HIS A 102 12.72 2.67 -11.60
CA HIS A 102 12.22 3.99 -11.26
C HIS A 102 11.99 4.76 -12.56
N VAL A 103 10.74 5.14 -12.82
CA VAL A 103 10.34 5.95 -13.97
C VAL A 103 10.00 7.37 -13.49
N ARG A 104 10.76 8.34 -13.98
CA ARG A 104 10.62 9.76 -13.64
C ARG A 104 11.07 10.62 -14.81
N ASP A 105 10.39 11.74 -15.06
CA ASP A 105 10.69 12.70 -16.13
C ASP A 105 10.82 11.99 -17.51
N GLY A 106 9.98 10.99 -17.72
CA GLY A 106 9.98 10.13 -18.91
C GLY A 106 11.21 9.26 -19.12
N ARG A 107 12.02 9.04 -18.09
CA ARG A 107 13.19 8.15 -18.09
C ARG A 107 12.97 6.99 -17.15
N ALA A 108 13.32 5.78 -17.60
CA ALA A 108 13.28 4.59 -16.76
C ALA A 108 14.71 4.17 -16.38
N ASN A 109 14.95 3.98 -15.10
CA ASN A 109 16.24 3.57 -14.57
C ASN A 109 16.09 2.32 -13.71
N GLU A 110 16.87 1.28 -14.00
CA GLU A 110 16.91 0.09 -13.15
C GLU A 110 17.60 0.41 -11.81
N ARG A 111 17.03 -0.09 -10.72
CA ARG A 111 17.46 0.16 -9.35
C ARG A 111 17.33 -1.10 -8.50
N ARG A 112 18.20 -1.25 -7.50
CA ARG A 112 18.03 -2.27 -6.44
C ARG A 112 17.24 -1.74 -5.24
N VAL A 113 17.30 -0.43 -5.01
CA VAL A 113 16.54 0.30 -4.00
C VAL A 113 16.07 1.59 -4.64
N ALA A 114 14.80 1.92 -4.48
CA ALA A 114 14.23 3.16 -4.99
C ALA A 114 13.11 3.64 -4.08
N PHE A 115 12.86 4.94 -4.09
CA PHE A 115 11.68 5.55 -3.52
C PHE A 115 11.10 6.55 -4.52
N ILE A 116 9.81 6.85 -4.36
CA ILE A 116 9.12 7.94 -5.06
C ILE A 116 8.27 8.73 -4.06
N GLY A 117 8.07 10.01 -4.36
CA GLY A 117 7.28 10.92 -3.53
C GLY A 117 8.10 11.74 -2.52
N ASP A 118 7.66 11.81 -1.26
CA ASP A 118 8.14 12.76 -0.27
C ASP A 118 9.56 12.41 0.22
N SER A 119 10.52 13.30 -0.06
CA SER A 119 11.92 13.13 0.31
C SER A 119 12.15 13.22 1.82
N VAL A 120 11.40 14.05 2.54
CA VAL A 120 11.50 14.16 4.01
C VAL A 120 11.00 12.86 4.64
N GLY A 121 9.88 12.34 4.16
CA GLY A 121 9.37 11.03 4.55
C GLY A 121 10.38 9.91 4.30
N PHE A 122 11.09 9.95 3.16
CA PHE A 122 12.13 8.97 2.87
C PHE A 122 13.38 9.12 3.76
N GLU A 123 13.82 10.34 4.06
CA GLU A 123 14.92 10.58 5.00
C GLU A 123 14.60 10.05 6.40
N ARG A 124 13.36 10.24 6.87
CA ARG A 124 12.85 9.64 8.11
C ARG A 124 12.83 8.11 8.05
N PHE A 125 12.37 7.54 6.92
CA PHE A 125 12.40 6.10 6.70
C PHE A 125 13.81 5.52 6.77
N GLN A 126 14.80 6.21 6.20
CA GLN A 126 16.20 5.78 6.22
C GLN A 126 16.84 5.91 7.61
N SER A 127 16.54 7.00 8.31
CA SER A 127 17.09 7.32 9.64
C SER A 127 16.40 6.59 10.79
N GLY A 128 15.24 5.98 10.54
CA GLY A 128 14.55 5.08 11.47
C GLY A 128 15.48 3.94 11.92
N SER A 129 16.13 4.14 13.06
CA SER A 129 16.90 3.11 13.76
C SER A 129 15.97 2.20 14.54
N ARG A 130 16.44 0.97 14.82
CA ARG A 130 15.84 -0.06 15.70
C ARG A 130 15.69 0.37 17.18
N ALA A 131 15.43 1.65 17.44
CA ALA A 131 15.42 2.23 18.78
C ALA A 131 14.10 1.96 19.51
N THR A 132 13.87 0.69 19.85
CA THR A 132 13.06 0.28 20.99
C THR A 132 13.68 -0.99 21.57
N SER A 133 14.85 -0.85 22.19
CA SER A 133 15.26 -1.80 23.22
C SER A 133 14.27 -1.70 24.39
N GLY A 134 13.36 -2.67 24.49
CA GLY A 134 12.36 -2.84 25.55
C GLY A 134 10.97 -3.11 24.96
N ASP A 135 10.49 -4.36 25.03
CA ASP A 135 9.15 -4.97 24.78
C ASP A 135 8.15 -4.42 23.72
N ASP A 136 8.33 -3.22 23.17
CA ASP A 136 7.41 -2.51 22.27
C ASP A 136 7.92 -2.42 20.81
N ALA A 137 9.11 -2.95 20.52
CA ALA A 137 9.84 -2.74 19.25
C ALA A 137 9.37 -3.53 18.02
N ALA A 138 8.49 -4.50 18.20
CA ALA A 138 8.26 -5.56 17.21
C ALA A 138 6.77 -5.71 16.87
N GLN A 139 6.05 -4.60 16.77
CA GLN A 139 4.59 -4.67 16.70
C GLN A 139 4.04 -4.72 15.27
N ALA A 140 4.85 -4.41 14.25
CA ALA A 140 4.53 -4.73 12.87
C ALA A 140 4.79 -6.21 12.57
N THR A 141 3.75 -7.06 12.67
CA THR A 141 3.89 -8.49 12.37
C THR A 141 3.38 -8.80 10.97
N ILE A 142 4.23 -9.39 10.12
CA ILE A 142 3.78 -10.07 8.91
C ILE A 142 3.55 -11.53 9.23
N ILE A 143 2.33 -12.02 9.02
CA ILE A 143 2.04 -13.44 9.12
C ILE A 143 1.87 -13.96 7.69
N GLY A 144 2.72 -14.90 7.32
CA GLY A 144 2.66 -15.59 6.04
C GLY A 144 3.74 -16.66 5.98
N PRO A 145 3.39 -17.95 5.88
CA PRO A 145 4.36 -19.05 5.93
C PRO A 145 5.42 -18.97 4.83
N ASP A 146 5.12 -18.27 3.73
CA ASP A 146 5.98 -18.20 2.54
C ASP A 146 6.69 -16.84 2.36
N VAL A 147 6.70 -15.98 3.38
CA VAL A 147 7.43 -14.70 3.29
C VAL A 147 8.93 -14.98 3.47
N ARG A 148 9.71 -14.75 2.42
CA ARG A 148 11.17 -14.83 2.48
C ARG A 148 11.72 -13.57 3.15
N ASP A 149 12.93 -13.64 3.70
CA ASP A 149 13.60 -12.51 4.35
C ASP A 149 12.75 -11.79 5.42
N GLN A 150 11.93 -12.52 6.21
CA GLN A 150 10.98 -11.93 7.17
C GLN A 150 11.60 -10.81 8.01
N ALA A 151 12.78 -11.05 8.60
CA ALA A 151 13.48 -10.06 9.43
C ALA A 151 13.74 -8.73 8.71
N LEU A 152 14.04 -8.77 7.41
CA LEU A 152 14.19 -7.56 6.59
C LEU A 152 12.84 -6.90 6.36
N VAL A 153 11.80 -7.65 6.03
CA VAL A 153 10.48 -7.06 5.79
C VAL A 153 9.93 -6.41 7.07
N HIS A 154 10.09 -7.05 8.23
CA HIS A 154 9.77 -6.46 9.53
C HIS A 154 10.57 -5.17 9.81
N ASP A 155 11.87 -5.15 9.54
CA ASP A 155 12.69 -3.94 9.69
C ASP A 155 12.19 -2.79 8.80
N GLN A 156 11.86 -3.07 7.54
CA GLN A 156 11.35 -2.04 6.63
C GLN A 156 9.96 -1.55 7.05
N LEU A 157 9.11 -2.44 7.57
CA LEU A 157 7.80 -2.06 8.11
C LEU A 157 7.90 -1.19 9.36
N ALA A 158 8.75 -1.56 10.31
CA ALA A 158 8.98 -0.76 11.51
C ALA A 158 9.44 0.65 11.15
N ARG A 159 10.33 0.79 10.16
CA ARG A 159 10.76 2.11 9.66
C ARG A 159 9.62 2.91 9.05
N LEU A 160 8.77 2.28 8.24
CA LEU A 160 7.61 2.98 7.66
C LEU A 160 6.62 3.40 8.76
N GLN A 161 6.41 2.56 9.76
CA GLN A 161 5.58 2.89 10.92
C GLN A 161 6.11 4.14 11.64
N CYS A 162 7.42 4.24 11.88
CA CYS A 162 8.01 5.46 12.45
C CYS A 162 7.71 6.71 11.62
N VAL A 163 7.67 6.61 10.29
CA VAL A 163 7.30 7.74 9.41
C VAL A 163 5.81 8.07 9.54
N LEU A 164 4.94 7.06 9.61
CA LEU A 164 3.48 7.26 9.76
C LEU A 164 3.13 7.92 11.10
N GLU A 165 3.93 7.67 12.14
CA GLU A 165 3.79 8.26 13.48
C GLU A 165 4.44 9.64 13.59
N ASP A 166 5.37 10.00 12.69
CA ASP A 166 6.04 11.29 12.68
C ASP A 166 5.13 12.41 12.17
N ARG A 167 4.60 13.20 13.10
CA ARG A 167 3.72 14.35 12.82
C ARG A 167 4.38 15.47 12.02
N SER A 168 5.70 15.46 11.85
CA SER A 168 6.40 16.42 10.99
C SER A 168 6.29 16.06 9.49
N VAL A 169 5.90 14.83 9.15
CA VAL A 169 5.73 14.36 7.76
C VAL A 169 4.24 14.27 7.42
N LEU A 170 3.60 15.41 7.17
CA LEU A 170 2.13 15.48 6.96
C LEU A 170 1.63 14.75 5.70
N SER A 171 2.50 14.60 4.70
CA SER A 171 2.21 14.03 3.39
C SER A 171 2.14 12.51 3.35
N VAL A 172 2.57 11.83 4.40
CA VAL A 172 2.59 10.37 4.55
C VAL A 172 1.65 10.00 5.67
N GLY A 173 0.81 8.99 5.50
CA GLY A 173 -0.09 8.61 6.60
C GLY A 173 -1.16 7.59 6.28
N ASP A 174 -2.11 7.55 7.21
CA ASP A 174 -3.22 6.61 7.26
C ASP A 174 -2.68 5.18 7.48
N PHE A 175 -2.78 4.30 6.48
CA PHE A 175 -2.24 2.93 6.53
C PHE A 175 -1.03 2.74 5.64
N PHE A 176 -0.38 1.57 5.76
CA PHE A 176 0.54 1.08 4.74
C PHE A 176 -0.01 -0.13 3.98
N THR A 177 0.60 -0.39 2.83
CA THR A 177 0.44 -1.60 2.03
C THR A 177 1.80 -2.21 1.76
N VAL A 178 1.86 -3.53 1.67
CA VAL A 178 3.09 -4.28 1.36
C VAL A 178 2.85 -5.16 0.15
N ALA A 179 3.61 -5.03 -0.91
CA ALA A 179 3.64 -6.02 -1.98
C ALA A 179 4.99 -6.75 -2.00
N LEU A 180 4.92 -8.07 -2.13
CA LEU A 180 6.08 -8.96 -2.20
C LEU A 180 6.03 -9.74 -3.50
N SER A 181 7.19 -9.95 -4.14
CA SER A 181 7.30 -10.95 -5.19
C SER A 181 7.77 -12.31 -4.65
N ASP A 182 7.06 -13.36 -5.00
CA ASP A 182 7.41 -14.75 -4.69
C ASP A 182 7.04 -15.66 -5.86
N GLY A 183 7.90 -16.64 -6.13
CA GLY A 183 7.69 -17.60 -7.22
C GLY A 183 7.46 -16.98 -8.60
N GLY A 184 8.00 -15.79 -8.87
CA GLY A 184 7.79 -15.07 -10.13
C GLY A 184 6.45 -14.30 -10.21
N THR A 185 5.72 -14.19 -9.10
CA THR A 185 4.46 -13.44 -9.02
C THR A 185 4.46 -12.43 -7.89
N PHE A 186 3.72 -11.33 -8.01
CA PHE A 186 3.44 -10.41 -6.92
C PHE A 186 2.20 -10.83 -6.15
N ARG A 187 2.25 -10.57 -4.85
CA ARG A 187 1.14 -10.72 -3.91
C ARG A 187 1.27 -9.69 -2.81
N PHE A 188 0.16 -9.39 -2.17
CA PHE A 188 0.22 -8.79 -0.84
C PHE A 188 0.38 -9.92 0.21
N PRO A 189 1.17 -9.75 1.28
CA PRO A 189 1.38 -10.78 2.29
C PRO A 189 0.16 -10.89 3.23
N PHE A 190 -0.25 -12.11 3.59
CA PHE A 190 -1.55 -12.43 4.17
C PHE A 190 -2.04 -11.58 5.34
N VAL A 191 -1.14 -11.18 6.25
CA VAL A 191 -1.45 -10.27 7.35
C VAL A 191 -0.30 -9.31 7.53
N ALA A 192 -0.62 -8.02 7.65
CA ALA A 192 0.23 -7.05 8.32
C ALA A 192 -0.58 -6.42 9.46
N THR A 193 -0.06 -6.55 10.68
CA THR A 193 -0.63 -5.92 11.88
C THR A 193 0.15 -4.67 12.20
N MET A 194 -0.53 -3.57 12.53
CA MET A 194 0.09 -2.40 13.16
C MET A 194 -0.66 -2.03 14.43
N PHE A 195 0.04 -1.29 15.27
CA PHE A 195 -0.48 -0.68 16.48
C PHE A 195 -0.29 0.82 16.32
N PHE A 196 -1.38 1.58 16.40
CA PHE A 196 -1.34 3.04 16.38
C PHE A 196 -1.91 3.58 17.67
N ASP A 197 -1.29 4.60 18.26
CA ASP A 197 -1.94 5.46 19.25
C ASP A 197 -3.02 6.30 18.53
N ALA A 198 -4.30 5.94 18.69
CA ALA A 198 -5.42 6.68 18.08
C ALA A 198 -6.63 6.78 19.02
N GLU A 199 -7.33 7.91 18.99
CA GLU A 199 -8.74 7.98 19.37
C GLU A 199 -9.59 8.15 18.11
N SER A 200 -10.70 7.43 18.08
CA SER A 200 -11.62 7.31 16.95
C SER A 200 -12.55 8.51 16.77
N ARG A 201 -12.56 9.11 15.56
CA ARG A 201 -13.72 9.33 14.65
C ARG A 201 -13.47 10.50 13.68
N LEU A 202 -13.74 10.30 12.38
CA LEU A 202 -14.86 10.92 11.65
C LEU A 202 -14.97 10.31 10.24
N LEU A 203 -16.18 9.99 9.78
CA LEU A 203 -16.43 10.00 8.35
C LEU A 203 -16.38 11.48 7.94
N ALA A 204 -15.60 11.82 6.92
CA ALA A 204 -15.77 13.10 6.27
C ALA A 204 -17.21 13.20 5.75
N PRO A 205 -17.79 14.40 5.65
CA PRO A 205 -19.15 14.61 5.15
C PRO A 205 -19.39 14.03 3.74
N ASP A 206 -18.33 13.75 2.99
CA ASP A 206 -18.35 13.17 1.64
C ASP A 206 -18.32 11.63 1.62
N GLY A 207 -18.31 10.97 2.78
CA GLY A 207 -18.24 9.52 2.90
C GLY A 207 -16.81 8.95 2.89
N SER A 208 -15.77 9.78 2.82
CA SER A 208 -14.40 9.31 3.01
C SER A 208 -14.11 8.99 4.48
N ALA A 209 -13.39 7.90 4.74
CA ALA A 209 -13.00 7.51 6.09
C ALA A 209 -11.86 8.41 6.58
N ILE A 210 -12.10 9.27 7.59
CA ILE A 210 -11.03 9.96 8.31
C ILE A 210 -10.64 9.11 9.50
N LEU A 211 -9.41 8.60 9.45
CA LEU A 211 -8.73 8.02 10.61
C LEU A 211 -7.59 8.97 10.97
N SER A 212 -7.77 9.72 12.05
CA SER A 212 -6.76 10.62 12.63
C SER A 212 -6.23 10.03 13.94
N SER A 213 -4.91 10.04 14.12
CA SER A 213 -4.26 9.67 15.37
C SER A 213 -4.20 10.87 16.33
N THR A 214 -5.08 10.91 17.32
CA THR A 214 -5.12 12.02 18.30
C THR A 214 -5.21 11.61 19.78
N GLY A 215 -4.94 10.35 20.17
CA GLY A 215 -5.11 9.95 21.58
C GLY A 215 -4.40 8.66 22.04
N GLU A 216 -4.39 8.45 23.35
CA GLU A 216 -3.56 7.51 24.14
C GLU A 216 -3.97 6.02 24.09
N LYS A 217 -4.77 5.57 23.11
CA LYS A 217 -5.21 4.16 23.01
C LYS A 217 -4.67 3.48 21.75
N ARG A 218 -3.97 2.35 21.93
CA ARG A 218 -3.44 1.55 20.81
C ARG A 218 -4.55 0.79 20.10
N HIS A 219 -4.80 1.07 18.82
CA HIS A 219 -5.70 0.30 17.97
C HIS A 219 -4.91 -0.70 17.12
N ARG A 220 -5.35 -1.96 17.14
CA ARG A 220 -4.83 -3.04 16.30
C ARG A 220 -5.72 -3.19 15.07
N PHE A 221 -5.10 -3.22 13.90
CA PHE A 221 -5.77 -3.71 12.69
C PHE A 221 -4.94 -4.79 12.01
N THR A 222 -5.62 -5.62 11.24
CA THR A 222 -5.06 -6.69 10.44
C THR A 222 -5.42 -6.42 8.99
N THR A 223 -4.43 -6.41 8.10
CA THR A 223 -4.71 -6.29 6.67
C THR A 223 -4.99 -7.68 6.10
N TRP A 224 -6.18 -7.94 5.58
CA TRP A 224 -6.48 -9.13 4.79
C TRP A 224 -6.30 -8.85 3.32
N TYR A 225 -5.90 -9.88 2.58
CA TYR A 225 -5.72 -9.81 1.14
C TYR A 225 -6.50 -10.93 0.45
N PRO A 226 -6.94 -10.71 -0.80
CA PRO A 226 -7.73 -11.69 -1.53
C PRO A 226 -6.91 -12.95 -1.82
N ARG A 227 -7.58 -14.10 -1.80
CA ARG A 227 -6.97 -15.39 -2.19
C ARG A 227 -6.54 -15.40 -3.66
N GLN A 228 -7.24 -14.63 -4.47
CA GLN A 228 -6.99 -14.53 -5.90
C GLN A 228 -5.70 -13.74 -6.18
N LYS A 229 -4.69 -14.42 -6.72
CA LYS A 229 -3.45 -13.78 -7.16
C LYS A 229 -3.73 -12.73 -8.25
N GLY A 230 -3.02 -11.60 -8.18
CA GLY A 230 -3.10 -10.52 -9.17
C GLY A 230 -4.27 -9.55 -8.99
N LEU A 231 -5.14 -9.76 -8.00
CA LEU A 231 -6.17 -8.78 -7.63
C LEU A 231 -5.57 -7.74 -6.68
N ALA A 232 -5.70 -6.45 -7.00
CA ALA A 232 -5.28 -5.38 -6.11
C ALA A 232 -6.43 -5.00 -5.19
N SER A 233 -6.56 -5.69 -4.06
CA SER A 233 -7.55 -5.39 -3.04
C SER A 233 -6.98 -5.69 -1.66
N SER A 234 -7.45 -4.97 -0.66
CA SER A 234 -7.02 -5.13 0.73
C SER A 234 -8.14 -4.74 1.68
N ALA A 235 -8.35 -5.52 2.73
CA ALA A 235 -9.25 -5.16 3.81
C ALA A 235 -8.45 -4.80 5.06
N PHE A 236 -8.66 -3.63 5.64
CA PHE A 236 -8.11 -3.25 6.93
C PHE A 236 -9.15 -3.54 8.00
N VAL A 237 -8.95 -4.64 8.73
CA VAL A 237 -9.90 -5.16 9.72
C VAL A 237 -9.46 -4.73 11.11
N PHE A 238 -10.37 -4.11 11.86
CA PHE A 238 -10.20 -3.67 13.24
C PHE A 238 -11.08 -4.55 14.14
N PRO A 239 -10.57 -5.68 14.67
CA PRO A 239 -11.39 -6.65 15.40
C PRO A 239 -12.05 -6.03 16.65
N ASP A 240 -11.29 -5.24 17.40
CA ASP A 240 -11.75 -4.63 18.66
C ASP A 240 -12.87 -3.59 18.42
N ALA A 241 -12.88 -2.98 17.23
CA ALA A 241 -13.92 -2.05 16.80
C ALA A 241 -15.04 -2.72 15.98
N GLN A 242 -14.92 -4.03 15.71
CA GLN A 242 -15.79 -4.79 14.80
C GLN A 242 -16.04 -4.05 13.48
N ARG A 243 -14.97 -3.49 12.90
CA ARG A 243 -15.05 -2.64 11.71
C ARG A 243 -14.01 -3.06 10.69
N ALA A 244 -14.35 -3.01 9.41
CA ALA A 244 -13.38 -3.21 8.34
C ALA A 244 -13.56 -2.18 7.23
N PHE A 245 -12.43 -1.77 6.65
CA PHE A 245 -12.37 -0.92 5.46
C PHE A 245 -11.81 -1.75 4.31
N VAL A 246 -12.63 -2.04 3.32
CA VAL A 246 -12.26 -2.89 2.19
C VAL A 246 -12.02 -2.02 0.98
N PHE A 247 -10.76 -1.96 0.56
CA PHE A 247 -10.32 -1.25 -0.63
C PHE A 247 -10.21 -2.23 -1.78
N TYR A 248 -10.93 -1.96 -2.87
CA TYR A 248 -10.99 -2.89 -4.00
C TYR A 248 -11.12 -2.18 -5.35
N GLN A 249 -10.80 -2.92 -6.40
CA GLN A 249 -11.01 -2.51 -7.79
C GLN A 249 -12.46 -2.85 -8.17
N ALA A 250 -13.32 -1.84 -8.35
CA ALA A 250 -14.67 -2.07 -8.85
C ALA A 250 -14.72 -2.32 -10.35
N GLU A 251 -13.80 -1.72 -11.10
CA GLU A 251 -13.68 -1.91 -12.53
C GLU A 251 -12.42 -2.71 -12.87
N PRO A 252 -12.49 -3.60 -13.89
CA PRO A 252 -11.29 -4.13 -14.49
C PRO A 252 -10.38 -2.97 -14.92
N LEU A 253 -9.08 -3.09 -14.60
CA LEU A 253 -8.01 -2.21 -15.07
C LEU A 253 -7.83 -0.87 -14.34
N SER A 254 -8.48 -0.62 -13.20
CA SER A 254 -8.25 0.58 -12.37
C SER A 254 -7.31 0.34 -11.18
N PHE A 255 -6.87 1.38 -10.47
CA PHE A 255 -6.42 1.21 -9.07
C PHE A 255 -7.60 0.85 -8.17
N ALA A 256 -7.34 0.32 -6.97
CA ALA A 256 -8.38 0.18 -5.97
C ALA A 256 -8.81 1.58 -5.52
N ASN A 257 -9.95 2.02 -6.06
CA ASN A 257 -10.51 3.35 -5.88
C ASN A 257 -11.85 3.32 -5.13
N GLN A 258 -12.38 2.14 -4.83
CA GLN A 258 -13.55 1.97 -3.98
C GLN A 258 -13.12 1.60 -2.57
N CYS A 259 -13.86 2.13 -1.60
CA CYS A 259 -13.77 1.74 -0.20
C CYS A 259 -15.17 1.40 0.29
N GLU A 260 -15.38 0.16 0.76
CA GLU A 260 -16.58 -0.21 1.49
C GLU A 260 -16.27 -0.42 2.97
N VAL A 261 -17.15 0.10 3.81
CA VAL A 261 -17.07 -0.04 5.27
C VAL A 261 -18.04 -1.13 5.72
N PHE A 262 -17.53 -2.07 6.50
CA PHE A 262 -18.29 -3.15 7.12
C PHE A 262 -18.27 -2.95 8.63
N ASP A 263 -19.44 -2.93 9.26
CA ASP A 263 -19.62 -2.68 10.69
C ASP A 263 -20.30 -3.88 11.36
N GLY A 264 -19.89 -4.20 12.59
CA GLY A 264 -20.49 -5.24 13.43
C GLY A 264 -20.12 -6.67 13.03
N LEU A 265 -19.14 -6.86 12.16
CA LEU A 265 -18.73 -8.18 11.64
C LEU A 265 -17.23 -8.42 11.89
N VAL A 266 -16.89 -9.67 12.22
CA VAL A 266 -15.51 -10.13 12.43
C VAL A 266 -15.31 -11.54 11.89
N GLY A 267 -14.06 -11.91 11.64
CA GLY A 267 -13.69 -13.27 11.22
C GLY A 267 -14.42 -13.72 9.96
N ASP A 268 -14.89 -14.97 9.96
CA ASP A 268 -15.57 -15.58 8.81
C ASP A 268 -16.86 -14.83 8.41
N GLN A 269 -17.60 -14.29 9.37
CA GLN A 269 -18.82 -13.51 9.08
C GLN A 269 -18.52 -12.27 8.25
N LEU A 270 -17.40 -11.60 8.54
CA LEU A 270 -16.95 -10.46 7.75
C LEU A 270 -16.51 -10.92 6.35
N ALA A 271 -15.73 -12.00 6.24
CA ALA A 271 -15.27 -12.49 4.95
C ALA A 271 -16.41 -12.94 4.04
N ASP A 272 -17.39 -13.65 4.58
CA ASP A 272 -18.59 -14.09 3.86
C ASP A 272 -19.40 -12.89 3.36
N GLU A 273 -19.56 -11.85 4.19
CA GLU A 273 -20.27 -10.64 3.81
C GLU A 273 -19.54 -9.82 2.74
N ILE A 274 -18.20 -9.78 2.80
CA ILE A 274 -17.38 -9.17 1.75
C ILE A 274 -17.55 -9.94 0.44
N GLU A 275 -17.42 -11.27 0.45
CA GLU A 275 -17.62 -12.10 -0.75
C GLU A 275 -19.02 -11.92 -1.33
N ARG A 276 -20.04 -11.84 -0.47
CA ARG A 276 -21.43 -11.63 -0.88
C ARG A 276 -21.67 -10.26 -1.52
N ARG A 277 -21.09 -9.18 -0.95
CA ARG A 277 -21.36 -7.81 -1.41
C ARG A 277 -20.51 -7.39 -2.61
N ILE A 278 -19.23 -7.75 -2.60
CA ILE A 278 -18.27 -7.27 -3.60
C ILE A 278 -17.64 -8.39 -4.43
N GLY A 279 -18.01 -9.65 -4.20
CA GLY A 279 -17.53 -10.78 -5.01
C GLY A 279 -16.07 -11.17 -4.79
N ILE A 280 -15.43 -10.64 -3.74
CA ILE A 280 -14.02 -10.86 -3.45
C ILE A 280 -13.88 -11.71 -2.19
N ARG A 281 -13.25 -12.87 -2.34
CA ARG A 281 -12.95 -13.78 -1.22
C ARG A 281 -11.61 -13.44 -0.57
N PHE A 282 -11.68 -12.99 0.68
CA PHE A 282 -10.52 -12.80 1.55
C PHE A 282 -10.26 -14.06 2.37
N GLU A 283 -8.99 -14.35 2.64
CA GLU A 283 -8.63 -15.39 3.61
C GLU A 283 -8.65 -14.80 5.02
N VAL A 284 -9.44 -15.40 5.91
CA VAL A 284 -9.49 -15.05 7.32
C VAL A 284 -8.32 -15.71 8.02
N PHE A 285 -7.51 -14.90 8.69
CA PHE A 285 -6.48 -15.39 9.59
C PHE A 285 -6.82 -14.94 11.01
N GLU A 286 -7.20 -15.90 11.85
CA GLU A 286 -7.24 -15.68 13.29
C GLU A 286 -5.81 -15.59 13.81
N ILE A 287 -5.39 -14.41 14.25
CA ILE A 287 -4.17 -14.28 15.04
C ILE A 287 -4.48 -14.82 16.43
N ARG A 288 -4.25 -16.13 16.64
CA ARG A 288 -4.30 -16.73 17.98
C ARG A 288 -3.10 -16.23 18.76
N HIS A 289 -3.33 -15.35 19.72
CA HIS A 289 -2.30 -14.95 20.67
C HIS A 289 -2.37 -15.85 21.91
N HIS A 290 -1.25 -16.49 22.22
CA HIS A 290 -0.92 -17.02 23.54
C HIS A 290 -0.35 -15.88 24.39
#